data_AF-A0A956GT54-F1
#
_entry.id   AF-A0A956GT54-F1
#
_cell.length_a   1.000
_cell.length_b   1.000
_cell.length_c   1.000
_cell.angle_alpha   90.00
_cell.angle_beta   90.00
_cell.angle_gamma   90.00
#
_symmetry.space_group_name_H-M   'P 1'
#
loop_
_entity.id
_entity.type
_entity.pdbx_description
1 polymer ?
#
loop_
_entity_poly.entity_id
_entity_poly.type
_entity_poly.pdbx_seq_one_letter_code
_entity_poly.pdbx_strand_id
1 'polypeptide(L)'
;MIRKAPYIFIAAALLPACVDQPADDVASEPDTAAWETKSPTEELNSTHLWIVDRAVDLLGGQSSTAATRAAALMNRPTCRAAWQQGLFDADYKAPYHGGWSDLPVDASWVTIALSGADWAPHFYDPSTGVNYQGDASPTARTEALAHAANAKSRLAARDEAGGCYELGLALHFFTDITQPMHAANFTATDWPLQLHSHLEQRAMKVQAGAALTSATLHVGTPSSEIEDAAWTSYDQWPAMWDAIAAAYKRRCWTVYIYPSDSQGCWDGDARVDGTIRGSLRTAQVATAEFVASIGLPAL
;
A
#
# COMPACT_ATOMS: atom_id res chain seq x y z
N MET A 1 -1.16 -13.01 24.14
CA MET A 1 -2.38 -13.83 24.33
C MET A 1 -3.43 -13.03 25.09
N ILE A 2 -4.30 -12.30 24.37
CA ILE A 2 -5.42 -11.57 24.98
C ILE A 2 -6.68 -12.41 24.75
N ARG A 3 -7.30 -12.84 25.85
CA ARG A 3 -8.50 -13.69 25.84
C ARG A 3 -9.72 -12.86 25.43
N LYS A 4 -10.51 -13.37 24.48
CA LYS A 4 -11.84 -12.86 24.11
C LYS A 4 -12.82 -13.04 25.28
N ALA A 5 -13.59 -12.01 25.62
CA ALA A 5 -14.68 -12.06 26.60
C ALA A 5 -16.05 -12.04 25.89
N PRO A 6 -17.10 -12.69 26.44
CA PRO A 6 -18.40 -12.83 25.79
C PRO A 6 -19.29 -11.59 25.97
N TYR A 7 -20.03 -11.23 24.93
CA TYR A 7 -20.95 -10.08 24.89
C TYR A 7 -22.29 -10.38 25.55
N ILE A 8 -22.75 -9.45 26.39
CA ILE A 8 -24.10 -9.40 26.95
C ILE A 8 -24.89 -8.34 26.17
N PHE A 9 -26.07 -8.71 25.65
CA PHE A 9 -27.05 -7.81 25.03
C PHE A 9 -27.63 -6.85 26.08
N ILE A 10 -27.64 -5.54 25.78
CA ILE A 10 -28.48 -4.55 26.49
C ILE A 10 -29.24 -3.69 25.47
N ALA A 11 -30.49 -3.43 25.83
CA ALA A 11 -31.61 -2.93 25.04
C ALA A 11 -31.45 -1.50 24.48
N ALA A 12 -32.23 -1.27 23.42
CA ALA A 12 -32.40 0.00 22.71
C ALA A 12 -32.84 1.15 23.62
N ALA A 13 -32.07 2.25 23.56
CA ALA A 13 -32.48 3.56 24.06
C ALA A 13 -32.67 4.51 22.87
N LEU A 14 -33.78 5.25 22.90
CA LEU A 14 -34.23 6.23 21.92
C LEU A 14 -33.17 7.31 21.66
N LEU A 15 -32.83 7.52 20.39
CA LEU A 15 -31.94 8.59 19.90
C LEU A 15 -32.71 9.92 19.83
N PRO A 16 -32.12 11.07 20.23
CA PRO A 16 -32.67 12.38 19.94
C PRO A 16 -32.42 12.75 18.46
N ALA A 17 -33.39 13.42 17.87
CA ALA A 17 -33.43 13.83 16.46
C ALA A 17 -32.20 14.67 16.04
N CYS A 18 -31.63 14.29 14.89
CA CYS A 18 -30.59 15.04 14.20
C CYS A 18 -31.11 16.40 13.69
N VAL A 19 -30.24 17.40 13.65
CA VAL A 19 -30.43 18.59 12.83
C VAL A 19 -30.19 18.16 11.38
N ASP A 20 -31.24 18.24 10.56
CA ASP A 20 -31.15 18.06 9.11
C ASP A 20 -30.24 19.15 8.52
N GLN A 21 -29.10 18.76 7.97
CA GLN A 21 -28.49 19.51 6.88
C GLN A 21 -29.09 19.01 5.57
N PRO A 22 -29.39 19.90 4.61
CA PRO A 22 -29.95 19.48 3.33
C PRO A 22 -28.97 18.53 2.64
N ALA A 23 -29.50 17.40 2.20
CA ALA A 23 -28.81 16.51 1.27
C ALA A 23 -28.59 17.29 -0.02
N ASP A 24 -27.40 17.84 -0.19
CA ASP A 24 -26.94 18.20 -1.52
C ASP A 24 -26.77 16.89 -2.29
N ASP A 25 -27.63 16.70 -3.29
CA ASP A 25 -27.55 15.66 -4.31
C ASP A 25 -26.22 15.78 -5.05
N VAL A 26 -25.16 15.20 -4.50
CA VAL A 26 -23.93 14.96 -5.25
C VAL A 26 -24.12 13.64 -5.96
N ALA A 27 -24.25 13.74 -7.29
CA ALA A 27 -24.23 12.61 -8.20
C ALA A 27 -23.13 11.62 -7.81
N SER A 28 -23.50 10.34 -7.71
CA SER A 28 -22.58 9.23 -7.54
C SER A 28 -21.69 9.11 -8.79
N GLU A 29 -20.58 9.83 -8.80
CA GLU A 29 -19.46 9.57 -9.69
C GLU A 29 -18.83 8.21 -9.28
N PRO A 30 -18.40 7.36 -10.23
CA PRO A 30 -17.79 6.08 -9.90
C PRO A 30 -16.47 6.32 -9.19
N ASP A 31 -16.48 6.01 -7.90
CA ASP A 31 -15.42 6.29 -6.93
C ASP A 31 -14.31 5.22 -7.05
N THR A 32 -13.16 5.59 -7.61
CA THR A 32 -12.04 4.66 -7.77
C THR A 32 -10.70 5.37 -7.60
N ALA A 33 -10.10 5.36 -6.39
CA ALA A 33 -8.71 5.81 -6.26
C ALA A 33 -7.95 5.40 -4.94
N ALA A 34 -7.46 4.16 -4.73
CA ALA A 34 -6.73 3.68 -3.52
C ALA A 34 -5.15 3.57 -3.48
N TRP A 35 -4.50 3.14 -2.37
CA TRP A 35 -3.12 2.58 -2.43
C TRP A 35 -2.99 1.59 -3.59
N GLU A 36 -4.06 0.82 -3.78
CA GLU A 36 -4.59 0.28 -5.03
C GLU A 36 -3.91 0.74 -6.31
N THR A 37 -3.62 -0.24 -7.14
CA THR A 37 -3.15 -0.05 -8.50
C THR A 37 -4.29 -0.33 -9.47
N LYS A 38 -4.86 0.69 -10.12
CA LYS A 38 -5.90 0.54 -11.16
C LYS A 38 -5.35 0.72 -12.58
N SER A 39 -4.14 1.27 -12.69
CA SER A 39 -3.48 1.48 -13.97
C SER A 39 -1.98 1.21 -13.84
N PRO A 40 -1.37 0.49 -14.80
CA PRO A 40 0.08 0.35 -14.85
C PRO A 40 0.80 1.66 -15.21
N THR A 41 0.10 2.68 -15.74
CA THR A 41 0.78 3.85 -16.34
C THR A 41 0.23 5.21 -15.89
N GLU A 42 -0.87 5.26 -15.15
CA GLU A 42 -1.49 6.51 -14.72
C GLU A 42 -1.38 6.67 -13.20
N GLU A 43 -0.53 7.59 -12.74
CA GLU A 43 -0.27 7.82 -11.31
C GLU A 43 -1.54 8.21 -10.52
N LEU A 44 -2.49 8.91 -11.14
CA LEU A 44 -3.77 9.26 -10.52
C LEU A 44 -4.63 8.04 -10.19
N ASN A 45 -4.31 6.90 -10.80
CA ASN A 45 -4.99 5.63 -10.69
C ASN A 45 -4.06 4.54 -10.10
N SER A 46 -2.93 4.90 -9.47
CA SER A 46 -2.06 3.94 -8.78
C SER A 46 -1.13 4.65 -7.78
N THR A 47 -1.36 4.44 -6.49
CA THR A 47 -0.45 4.99 -5.45
C THR A 47 0.89 4.27 -5.50
N HIS A 48 0.92 2.96 -5.75
CA HIS A 48 2.15 2.20 -5.99
C HIS A 48 3.02 2.87 -7.06
N LEU A 49 2.43 3.14 -8.23
CA LEU A 49 3.12 3.80 -9.33
C LEU A 49 3.61 5.18 -8.92
N TRP A 50 2.75 5.97 -8.27
CA TRP A 50 3.12 7.31 -7.81
C TRP A 50 4.30 7.29 -6.84
N ILE A 51 4.33 6.37 -5.87
CA ILE A 51 5.45 6.23 -4.91
C ILE A 51 6.74 5.85 -5.65
N VAL A 52 6.68 4.86 -6.54
CA VAL A 52 7.87 4.41 -7.28
C VAL A 52 8.39 5.51 -8.20
N ASP A 53 7.53 6.25 -8.89
CA ASP A 53 7.97 7.36 -9.74
C ASP A 53 8.62 8.48 -8.91
N ARG A 54 8.07 8.83 -7.74
CA ARG A 54 8.73 9.76 -6.81
C ARG A 54 10.06 9.23 -6.29
N ALA A 55 10.16 7.93 -6.01
CA ALA A 55 11.42 7.31 -5.59
C ALA A 55 12.48 7.38 -6.71
N VAL A 56 12.09 7.16 -7.97
CA VAL A 56 12.96 7.33 -9.14
C VAL A 56 13.45 8.78 -9.27
N ASP A 57 12.58 9.77 -9.03
CA ASP A 57 12.96 11.19 -8.99
C ASP A 57 13.99 11.46 -7.88
N LEU A 58 13.76 10.93 -6.67
CA LEU A 58 14.69 11.06 -5.53
C LEU A 58 16.05 10.43 -5.81
N LEU A 59 16.09 9.26 -6.46
CA LEU A 59 17.32 8.57 -6.89
C LEU A 59 18.10 9.39 -7.92
N GLY A 60 17.41 10.01 -8.87
CA GLY A 60 18.01 10.89 -9.88
C GLY A 60 18.67 12.13 -9.29
N GLY A 61 18.20 12.59 -8.13
CA GLY A 61 18.80 13.69 -7.36
C GLY A 61 20.04 13.31 -6.54
N GLN A 62 20.40 12.02 -6.45
CA GLN A 62 21.54 11.57 -5.65
C GLN A 62 22.86 11.65 -6.42
N SER A 63 23.96 11.81 -5.67
CA SER A 63 25.33 11.74 -6.20
C SER A 63 25.94 10.34 -6.19
N SER A 64 25.27 9.35 -5.58
CA SER A 64 25.81 7.99 -5.47
C SER A 64 25.65 7.22 -6.78
N THR A 65 26.73 6.55 -7.21
CA THR A 65 26.75 5.78 -8.47
C THR A 65 25.68 4.70 -8.55
N ALA A 66 25.31 4.10 -7.41
CA ALA A 66 24.25 3.09 -7.35
C ALA A 66 22.87 3.70 -7.62
N ALA A 67 22.54 4.81 -6.95
CA ALA A 67 21.26 5.48 -7.11
C ALA A 67 21.08 6.06 -8.52
N THR A 68 22.08 6.76 -9.04
CA THR A 68 22.02 7.32 -10.40
C THR A 68 21.86 6.22 -11.47
N ARG A 69 22.51 5.07 -11.28
CA ARG A 69 22.38 3.92 -12.18
C ARG A 69 21.00 3.29 -12.13
N ALA A 70 20.44 3.11 -10.94
CA ALA A 70 19.09 2.57 -10.78
C ALA A 70 18.05 3.50 -11.43
N ALA A 71 18.14 4.81 -11.18
CA ALA A 71 17.28 5.80 -11.84
C ALA A 71 17.42 5.76 -13.37
N ALA A 72 18.65 5.69 -13.89
CA ALA A 72 18.88 5.61 -15.33
C ALA A 72 18.29 4.33 -15.95
N LEU A 73 18.45 3.18 -15.28
CA LEU A 73 17.87 1.91 -15.71
C LEU A 73 16.34 1.97 -15.73
N MET A 74 15.71 2.38 -14.62
CA MET A 74 14.25 2.43 -14.48
C MET A 74 13.58 3.43 -15.43
N ASN A 75 14.32 4.41 -15.96
CA ASN A 75 13.85 5.36 -16.97
C ASN A 75 14.05 4.90 -18.42
N ARG A 76 14.73 3.78 -18.67
CA ARG A 76 14.79 3.20 -20.02
C ARG A 76 13.38 2.76 -20.44
N PRO A 77 12.91 3.07 -21.67
CA PRO A 77 11.53 2.76 -22.06
C PRO A 77 11.11 1.30 -21.87
N THR A 78 11.99 0.36 -22.23
CA THR A 78 11.75 -1.09 -22.06
C THR A 78 11.63 -1.46 -20.59
N CYS A 79 12.60 -1.02 -19.78
CA CYS A 79 12.56 -1.26 -18.34
C CYS A 79 11.34 -0.61 -17.68
N ARG A 80 11.02 0.64 -18.05
CA ARG A 80 9.90 1.40 -17.49
C ARG A 80 8.57 0.71 -17.69
N ALA A 81 8.25 0.34 -18.93
CA ALA A 81 7.03 -0.39 -19.22
C ALA A 81 6.97 -1.74 -18.47
N ALA A 82 8.11 -2.43 -18.33
CA ALA A 82 8.16 -3.72 -17.66
C ALA A 82 7.96 -3.62 -16.14
N TRP A 83 8.65 -2.70 -15.44
CA TRP A 83 8.46 -2.56 -13.99
C TRP A 83 7.08 -2.01 -13.66
N GLN A 84 6.52 -1.13 -14.50
CA GLN A 84 5.15 -0.64 -14.37
C GLN A 84 4.13 -1.79 -14.47
N GLN A 85 4.32 -2.70 -15.41
CA GLN A 85 3.46 -3.87 -15.56
C GLN A 85 3.60 -4.84 -14.38
N GLY A 86 4.84 -5.13 -13.94
CA GLY A 86 5.07 -6.00 -12.78
C GLY A 86 4.48 -5.43 -11.50
N LEU A 87 4.58 -4.12 -11.31
CA LEU A 87 3.97 -3.41 -10.19
C LEU A 87 2.45 -3.58 -10.21
N PHE A 88 1.81 -3.41 -11.37
CA PHE A 88 0.36 -3.59 -11.50
C PHE A 88 -0.07 -5.06 -11.31
N ASP A 89 0.64 -6.01 -11.93
CA ASP A 89 0.22 -7.42 -11.96
C ASP A 89 0.22 -8.09 -10.59
N ALA A 90 0.95 -7.56 -9.60
CA ALA A 90 1.02 -8.10 -8.24
C ALA A 90 -0.36 -8.22 -7.55
N ASP A 91 -1.29 -7.31 -7.83
CA ASP A 91 -2.65 -7.33 -7.27
C ASP A 91 -3.63 -8.20 -8.07
N TYR A 92 -3.33 -8.50 -9.34
CA TYR A 92 -4.31 -9.06 -10.28
C TYR A 92 -3.97 -10.44 -10.83
N LYS A 93 -2.70 -10.86 -10.79
CA LYS A 93 -2.30 -12.18 -11.27
C LYS A 93 -2.32 -13.21 -10.15
N ALA A 94 -2.93 -14.36 -10.42
CA ALA A 94 -3.11 -15.45 -9.45
C ALA A 94 -1.85 -15.79 -8.64
N PRO A 95 -0.64 -15.88 -9.26
CA PRO A 95 0.58 -16.21 -8.52
C PRO A 95 0.98 -15.20 -7.44
N TYR A 96 0.49 -13.96 -7.50
CA TYR A 96 0.96 -12.87 -6.63
C TYR A 96 -0.07 -12.44 -5.58
N HIS A 97 -1.38 -12.66 -5.82
CA HIS A 97 -2.44 -12.32 -4.86
C HIS A 97 -3.01 -13.53 -4.09
N GLY A 98 -2.33 -14.69 -4.14
CA GLY A 98 -2.70 -15.91 -3.39
C GLY A 98 -3.89 -16.70 -3.96
N GLY A 99 -4.44 -16.31 -5.12
CA GLY A 99 -5.59 -16.97 -5.73
C GLY A 99 -5.23 -18.05 -6.76
N TRP A 100 -6.26 -18.64 -7.39
CA TRP A 100 -6.12 -19.61 -8.48
C TRP A 100 -6.56 -19.07 -9.85
N SER A 101 -6.99 -17.81 -9.93
CA SER A 101 -7.37 -17.16 -11.20
C SER A 101 -7.10 -15.67 -11.15
N ASP A 102 -6.66 -15.13 -12.28
CA ASP A 102 -6.44 -13.69 -12.44
C ASP A 102 -7.73 -12.90 -12.23
N LEU A 103 -7.59 -11.68 -11.71
CA LEU A 103 -8.67 -10.73 -11.53
C LEU A 103 -8.62 -9.63 -12.58
N PRO A 104 -9.77 -9.22 -13.15
CA PRO A 104 -9.85 -7.94 -13.85
C PRO A 104 -9.75 -6.78 -12.85
N VAL A 105 -9.39 -5.60 -13.35
CA VAL A 105 -9.60 -4.35 -12.62
C VAL A 105 -11.10 -4.22 -12.29
N ASP A 106 -11.41 -3.70 -11.10
CA ASP A 106 -12.78 -3.52 -10.59
C ASP A 106 -13.59 -4.83 -10.46
N ALA A 107 -12.90 -5.95 -10.20
CA ALA A 107 -13.54 -7.22 -9.92
C ALA A 107 -14.62 -7.09 -8.83
N SER A 108 -15.82 -7.60 -9.11
CA SER A 108 -16.89 -7.64 -8.11
C SER A 108 -16.51 -8.55 -6.93
N TRP A 109 -17.13 -8.37 -5.76
CA TRP A 109 -16.92 -9.25 -4.61
C TRP A 109 -17.15 -10.73 -4.94
N VAL A 110 -18.09 -11.04 -5.85
CA VAL A 110 -18.33 -12.41 -6.33
C VAL A 110 -17.14 -12.92 -7.12
N THR A 111 -16.60 -12.10 -8.00
CA THR A 111 -15.42 -12.43 -8.82
C THR A 111 -14.20 -12.66 -7.93
N ILE A 112 -13.98 -11.80 -6.94
CA ILE A 112 -12.91 -11.94 -5.94
C ILE A 112 -13.07 -13.25 -5.16
N ALA A 113 -14.28 -13.54 -4.66
CA ALA A 113 -14.52 -14.77 -3.92
C ALA A 113 -14.29 -16.03 -4.78
N LEU A 114 -14.65 -15.99 -6.06
CA LEU A 114 -14.48 -17.11 -6.99
C LEU A 114 -13.04 -17.30 -7.49
N SER A 115 -12.20 -16.27 -7.45
CA SER A 115 -10.78 -16.38 -7.81
C SER A 115 -9.92 -16.96 -6.70
N GLY A 116 -10.43 -16.97 -5.46
CA GLY A 116 -9.69 -17.37 -4.28
C GLY A 116 -8.63 -16.35 -3.84
N ALA A 117 -8.67 -15.13 -4.37
CA ALA A 117 -7.74 -14.09 -3.98
C ALA A 117 -7.87 -13.76 -2.49
N ASP A 118 -6.73 -13.73 -1.81
CA ASP A 118 -6.66 -13.45 -0.38
C ASP A 118 -5.61 -12.38 -0.04
N TRP A 119 -4.74 -12.04 -0.99
CA TRP A 119 -3.64 -11.09 -0.83
C TRP A 119 -2.76 -11.35 0.39
N ALA A 120 -2.73 -12.56 0.96
CA ALA A 120 -1.86 -12.87 2.09
C ALA A 120 -0.36 -12.58 1.83
N PRO A 121 0.18 -12.78 0.60
CA PRO A 121 1.53 -12.37 0.26
C PRO A 121 1.80 -10.85 0.33
N HIS A 122 0.77 -10.00 0.43
CA HIS A 122 0.89 -8.53 0.46
C HIS A 122 1.05 -7.99 1.88
N PHE A 123 1.02 -8.84 2.89
CA PHE A 123 1.12 -8.44 4.29
C PHE A 123 2.40 -8.95 4.95
N TYR A 124 2.92 -8.18 5.90
CA TYR A 124 4.05 -8.56 6.74
C TYR A 124 4.05 -7.73 8.02
N ASP A 125 3.80 -8.38 9.15
CA ASP A 125 3.94 -7.76 10.47
C ASP A 125 5.36 -7.98 11.01
N PRO A 126 6.18 -6.92 11.17
CA PRO A 126 7.57 -7.06 11.61
C PRO A 126 7.70 -7.51 13.07
N SER A 127 6.65 -7.38 13.89
CA SER A 127 6.65 -7.81 15.28
C SER A 127 6.47 -9.32 15.45
N THR A 128 5.83 -9.97 14.47
CA THR A 128 5.55 -11.41 14.48
C THR A 128 6.28 -12.18 13.38
N GLY A 129 6.69 -11.50 12.32
CA GLY A 129 7.36 -12.06 11.15
C GLY A 129 6.44 -12.80 10.19
N VAL A 130 5.12 -12.57 10.25
CA VAL A 130 4.10 -13.30 9.48
C VAL A 130 3.07 -12.38 8.83
N ASN A 131 2.37 -12.90 7.81
CA ASN A 131 1.20 -12.24 7.23
C ASN A 131 -0.05 -12.40 8.13
N TYR A 132 -1.20 -11.84 7.69
CA TYR A 132 -2.43 -11.85 8.49
C TYR A 132 -3.04 -13.26 8.67
N GLN A 133 -2.66 -14.23 7.84
CA GLN A 133 -3.05 -15.65 8.00
C GLN A 133 -2.16 -16.40 8.99
N GLY A 134 -1.05 -15.80 9.43
CA GLY A 134 -0.08 -16.39 10.35
C GLY A 134 1.06 -17.14 9.66
N ASP A 135 1.19 -17.02 8.34
CA ASP A 135 2.27 -17.66 7.58
C ASP A 135 3.53 -16.80 7.55
N ALA A 136 4.69 -17.44 7.74
CA ALA A 136 6.00 -16.80 7.58
C ALA A 136 6.45 -16.71 6.12
N SER A 137 5.72 -17.37 5.20
CA SER A 137 5.90 -17.29 3.75
C SER A 137 4.69 -17.92 3.05
N PRO A 138 4.14 -17.32 1.99
CA PRO A 138 4.55 -16.03 1.42
C PRO A 138 4.11 -14.84 2.30
N THR A 139 4.97 -13.82 2.39
CA THR A 139 4.74 -12.52 3.04
C THR A 139 5.28 -11.42 2.12
N ALA A 140 4.87 -10.17 2.32
CA ALA A 140 5.35 -9.07 1.49
C ALA A 140 6.88 -8.97 1.51
N ARG A 141 7.48 -9.24 2.67
CA ARG A 141 8.93 -9.32 2.84
C ARG A 141 9.58 -10.41 2.00
N THR A 142 9.06 -11.64 2.05
CA THR A 142 9.66 -12.76 1.31
C THR A 142 9.52 -12.57 -0.20
N GLU A 143 8.38 -12.06 -0.65
CA GLU A 143 8.13 -11.78 -2.06
C GLU A 143 9.00 -10.61 -2.57
N ALA A 144 9.08 -9.50 -1.83
CA ALA A 144 9.95 -8.37 -2.18
C ALA A 144 11.43 -8.80 -2.35
N LEU A 145 11.94 -9.62 -1.42
CA LEU A 145 13.32 -10.14 -1.49
C LEU A 145 13.52 -11.11 -2.65
N ALA A 146 12.58 -12.03 -2.87
CA ALA A 146 12.66 -13.03 -3.94
C ALA A 146 12.66 -12.35 -5.32
N HIS A 147 11.72 -11.44 -5.55
CA HIS A 147 11.62 -10.70 -6.80
C HIS A 147 12.78 -9.73 -7.02
N ALA A 148 13.31 -9.08 -5.97
CA ALA A 148 14.52 -8.27 -6.09
C ALA A 148 15.75 -9.10 -6.49
N ALA A 149 15.89 -10.30 -5.95
CA ALA A 149 16.96 -11.23 -6.33
C ALA A 149 16.80 -11.71 -7.80
N ASN A 150 15.57 -12.02 -8.23
CA ASN A 150 15.26 -12.39 -9.61
C ASN A 150 15.56 -11.24 -10.58
N ALA A 151 15.14 -10.02 -10.25
CA ALA A 151 15.42 -8.81 -11.03
C ALA A 151 16.92 -8.64 -11.27
N LYS A 152 17.71 -8.70 -10.20
CA LYS A 152 19.17 -8.61 -10.27
C LYS A 152 19.79 -9.69 -11.15
N SER A 153 19.33 -10.94 -10.99
CA SER A 153 19.82 -12.09 -11.76
C SER A 153 19.52 -11.95 -13.26
N ARG A 154 18.27 -11.62 -13.62
CA ARG A 154 17.83 -11.44 -15.01
C ARG A 154 18.53 -10.27 -15.70
N LEU A 155 18.66 -9.14 -15.01
CA LEU A 155 19.38 -7.98 -15.54
C LEU A 155 20.87 -8.28 -15.77
N ALA A 156 21.51 -9.05 -14.88
CA ALA A 156 22.88 -9.51 -15.07
C ALA A 156 23.01 -10.44 -16.30
N ALA A 157 21.96 -11.22 -16.60
CA ALA A 157 21.84 -12.03 -17.81
C ALA A 157 21.40 -11.26 -19.06
N ARG A 158 21.31 -9.92 -18.99
CA ARG A 158 20.85 -9.03 -20.09
C ARG A 158 19.38 -9.21 -20.50
N ASP A 159 18.56 -9.84 -19.66
CA ASP A 159 17.10 -9.86 -19.80
C ASP A 159 16.52 -8.58 -19.17
N GLU A 160 16.55 -7.48 -19.91
CA GLU A 160 16.06 -6.17 -19.43
C GLU A 160 14.56 -6.20 -19.09
N ALA A 161 13.74 -6.75 -19.99
CA ALA A 161 12.29 -6.76 -19.82
C ALA A 161 11.89 -7.67 -18.65
N GLY A 162 12.38 -8.91 -18.61
CA GLY A 162 12.07 -9.82 -17.50
C GLY A 162 12.66 -9.34 -16.17
N GLY A 163 13.86 -8.79 -16.19
CA GLY A 163 14.50 -8.24 -15.00
C GLY A 163 13.79 -7.02 -14.42
N CYS A 164 13.31 -6.12 -15.27
CA CYS A 164 12.53 -4.97 -14.80
C CYS A 164 11.10 -5.35 -14.42
N TYR A 165 10.50 -6.38 -15.03
CA TYR A 165 9.21 -6.91 -14.57
C TYR A 165 9.29 -7.48 -13.14
N GLU A 166 10.32 -8.28 -12.84
CA GLU A 166 10.59 -8.75 -11.46
C GLU A 166 10.89 -7.58 -10.51
N LEU A 167 11.56 -6.52 -10.99
CA LEU A 167 11.75 -5.32 -10.18
C LEU A 167 10.41 -4.66 -9.85
N GLY A 168 9.47 -4.60 -10.80
CA GLY A 168 8.10 -4.12 -10.58
C GLY A 168 7.39 -4.90 -9.47
N LEU A 169 7.41 -6.23 -9.53
CA LEU A 169 6.84 -7.10 -8.50
C LEU A 169 7.50 -6.86 -7.14
N ALA A 170 8.84 -6.78 -7.10
CA ALA A 170 9.57 -6.51 -5.85
C ALA A 170 9.16 -5.18 -5.23
N LEU A 171 8.94 -4.16 -6.06
CA LEU A 171 8.54 -2.83 -5.62
C LEU A 171 7.10 -2.81 -5.12
N HIS A 172 6.19 -3.58 -5.71
CA HIS A 172 4.80 -3.67 -5.24
C HIS A 172 4.76 -4.13 -3.79
N PHE A 173 5.30 -5.32 -3.53
CA PHE A 173 5.36 -5.90 -2.19
C PHE A 173 6.15 -5.02 -1.22
N PHE A 174 7.20 -4.33 -1.67
CA PHE A 174 7.90 -3.37 -0.82
C PHE A 174 7.01 -2.18 -0.45
N THR A 175 6.29 -1.61 -1.42
CA THR A 175 5.39 -0.47 -1.14
C THR A 175 4.18 -0.88 -0.28
N ASP A 176 3.70 -2.11 -0.36
CA ASP A 176 2.72 -2.64 0.62
C ASP A 176 3.28 -2.58 2.04
N ILE A 177 4.54 -2.98 2.25
CA ILE A 177 5.19 -2.90 3.57
C ILE A 177 5.24 -1.46 4.10
N THR A 178 5.28 -0.47 3.22
CA THR A 178 5.24 0.95 3.61
C THR A 178 3.83 1.43 4.00
N GLN A 179 2.78 0.63 3.78
CA GLN A 179 1.39 0.92 4.12
C GLN A 179 1.08 0.44 5.57
N PRO A 180 0.66 1.31 6.50
CA PRO A 180 0.57 0.97 7.93
C PRO A 180 -0.34 -0.21 8.30
N MET A 181 -1.45 -0.39 7.59
CA MET A 181 -2.36 -1.50 7.76
C MET A 181 -1.76 -2.82 7.25
N HIS A 182 -1.01 -2.82 6.15
CA HIS A 182 -0.29 -4.02 5.67
C HIS A 182 0.80 -4.45 6.65
N ALA A 183 1.54 -3.48 7.19
CA ALA A 183 2.54 -3.72 8.22
C ALA A 183 1.93 -4.17 9.57
N ALA A 184 0.64 -3.89 9.81
CA ALA A 184 -0.07 -4.26 11.04
C ALA A 184 -1.05 -5.43 10.87
N ASN A 185 -1.03 -6.14 9.73
CA ASN A 185 -1.97 -7.21 9.41
C ASN A 185 -3.46 -6.79 9.53
N PHE A 186 -3.78 -5.52 9.29
CA PHE A 186 -5.16 -5.01 9.27
C PHE A 186 -5.71 -5.07 7.83
N THR A 187 -6.65 -5.97 7.58
CA THR A 187 -7.21 -6.27 6.25
C THR A 187 -8.50 -5.48 5.97
N ALA A 188 -9.00 -5.56 4.74
CA ALA A 188 -10.33 -5.05 4.39
C ALA A 188 -11.50 -5.77 5.09
N THR A 189 -11.23 -6.92 5.73
CA THR A 189 -12.22 -7.70 6.49
C THR A 189 -12.11 -7.51 8.00
N ASP A 190 -11.13 -6.74 8.47
CA ASP A 190 -11.04 -6.34 9.87
C ASP A 190 -12.08 -5.26 10.20
N TRP A 191 -12.39 -5.13 11.48
CA TRP A 191 -13.40 -4.18 11.93
C TRP A 191 -12.85 -2.74 11.98
N PRO A 192 -13.55 -1.75 11.41
CA PRO A 192 -14.78 -1.88 10.62
C PRO A 192 -14.49 -2.31 9.18
N LEU A 193 -15.37 -3.15 8.61
CA LEU A 193 -15.20 -3.71 7.26
C LEU A 193 -14.99 -2.59 6.23
N GLN A 194 -14.16 -2.82 5.21
CA GLN A 194 -13.83 -1.87 4.13
C GLN A 194 -13.00 -0.64 4.52
N LEU A 195 -12.71 -0.41 5.81
CA LEU A 195 -11.87 0.73 6.20
C LEU A 195 -10.51 0.71 5.50
N HIS A 196 -9.92 -0.47 5.35
CA HIS A 196 -8.68 -0.64 4.61
C HIS A 196 -8.82 -0.09 3.19
N SER A 197 -9.74 -0.65 2.40
CA SER A 197 -9.97 -0.22 1.02
C SER A 197 -10.32 1.27 0.91
N HIS A 198 -11.11 1.84 1.82
CA HIS A 198 -11.42 3.27 1.80
C HIS A 198 -10.23 4.16 2.20
N LEU A 199 -9.40 3.74 3.16
CA LEU A 199 -8.18 4.48 3.53
C LEU A 199 -7.21 4.53 2.37
N GLU A 200 -7.06 3.37 1.74
CA GLU A 200 -6.38 3.30 0.49
C GLU A 200 -6.99 4.31 -0.47
N GLN A 201 -8.33 4.36 -0.63
CA GLN A 201 -9.04 5.25 -1.58
C GLN A 201 -8.83 6.74 -1.30
N ARG A 202 -8.48 7.05 -0.06
CA ARG A 202 -8.10 8.40 0.30
C ARG A 202 -6.67 8.73 -0.11
N ALA A 203 -5.76 7.75 -0.10
CA ALA A 203 -4.35 7.94 -0.43
C ALA A 203 -4.15 8.53 -1.83
N MET A 204 -4.75 7.98 -2.90
CA MET A 204 -4.58 8.58 -4.23
C MET A 204 -5.10 10.02 -4.28
N LYS A 205 -6.22 10.31 -3.60
CA LYS A 205 -6.82 11.66 -3.57
C LYS A 205 -5.91 12.69 -2.91
N VAL A 206 -5.02 12.28 -2.00
CA VAL A 206 -4.15 13.20 -1.24
C VAL A 206 -2.66 13.10 -1.55
N GLN A 207 -2.24 12.12 -2.36
CA GLN A 207 -0.82 11.83 -2.60
C GLN A 207 -0.06 12.99 -3.21
N ALA A 208 -0.70 13.80 -4.07
CA ALA A 208 -0.07 14.98 -4.66
C ALA A 208 0.49 15.96 -3.59
N GLY A 209 -0.14 16.04 -2.41
CA GLY A 209 0.32 16.85 -1.28
C GLY A 209 1.49 16.24 -0.48
N ALA A 210 1.93 15.03 -0.82
CA ALA A 210 3.00 14.30 -0.15
C ALA A 210 4.31 14.24 -0.96
N ALA A 211 4.35 14.75 -2.20
CA ALA A 211 5.54 14.69 -3.04
C ALA A 211 6.76 15.35 -2.36
N LEU A 212 7.88 14.64 -2.35
CA LEU A 212 9.18 15.16 -1.93
C LEU A 212 9.97 15.61 -3.16
N THR A 213 10.62 16.78 -3.07
CA THR A 213 11.52 17.28 -4.13
C THR A 213 12.97 16.83 -3.93
N SER A 214 13.31 16.38 -2.72
CA SER A 214 14.65 15.92 -2.34
C SER A 214 14.58 15.18 -1.02
N ALA A 215 15.47 14.21 -0.82
CA ALA A 215 15.70 13.52 0.44
C ALA A 215 17.16 13.08 0.54
N THR A 216 17.67 12.98 1.77
CA THR A 216 18.92 12.27 2.06
C THR A 216 18.60 10.80 2.17
N LEU A 217 19.30 9.96 1.39
CA LEU A 217 19.12 8.51 1.43
C LEU A 217 20.19 7.85 2.30
N HIS A 218 19.79 6.90 3.13
CA HIS A 218 20.61 6.10 4.03
C HIS A 218 20.58 4.63 3.60
N VAL A 219 21.26 4.33 2.50
CA VAL A 219 21.19 3.00 1.87
C VAL A 219 21.97 1.95 2.66
N GLY A 220 21.26 0.96 3.16
CA GLY A 220 21.73 -0.30 3.74
C GLY A 220 21.62 -1.48 2.78
N THR A 221 21.11 -2.60 3.27
CA THR A 221 20.90 -3.85 2.50
C THR A 221 19.42 -4.04 2.18
N PRO A 222 19.04 -4.75 1.11
CA PRO A 222 17.63 -4.97 0.79
C PRO A 222 16.80 -5.52 1.95
N SER A 223 17.37 -6.42 2.76
CA SER A 223 16.69 -6.95 3.93
C SER A 223 16.55 -5.92 5.04
N SER A 224 17.54 -5.06 5.30
CA SER A 224 17.41 -4.04 6.33
C SER A 224 16.43 -2.94 5.91
N GLU A 225 16.44 -2.54 4.64
CA GLU A 225 15.46 -1.57 4.12
C GLU A 225 14.02 -2.05 4.29
N ILE A 226 13.77 -3.34 4.04
CA ILE A 226 12.45 -3.93 4.25
C ILE A 226 12.06 -3.91 5.73
N GLU A 227 12.95 -4.31 6.64
CA GLU A 227 12.63 -4.30 8.09
C GLU A 227 12.41 -2.88 8.61
N ASP A 228 13.26 -1.92 8.20
CA ASP A 228 13.17 -0.53 8.63
C ASP A 228 11.88 0.12 8.10
N ALA A 229 11.49 -0.16 6.85
CA ALA A 229 10.21 0.26 6.28
C ALA A 229 9.02 -0.36 7.02
N ALA A 230 9.08 -1.67 7.32
CA ALA A 230 8.02 -2.39 8.01
C ALA A 230 7.78 -1.83 9.41
N TRP A 231 8.85 -1.66 10.21
CA TRP A 231 8.73 -1.09 11.56
C TRP A 231 8.26 0.37 11.53
N THR A 232 8.77 1.16 10.59
CA THR A 232 8.32 2.56 10.42
C THR A 232 6.81 2.61 10.14
N SER A 233 6.33 1.74 9.25
CA SER A 233 4.92 1.72 8.87
C SER A 233 4.02 1.15 9.99
N TYR A 234 4.46 0.08 10.65
CA TYR A 234 3.81 -0.48 11.82
C TYR A 234 3.63 0.57 12.94
N ASP A 235 4.67 1.34 13.24
CA ASP A 235 4.63 2.39 14.26
C ASP A 235 3.74 3.59 13.87
N GLN A 236 3.50 3.80 12.58
CA GLN A 236 2.57 4.84 12.09
C GLN A 236 1.10 4.43 12.25
N TRP A 237 0.80 3.13 12.30
CA TRP A 237 -0.58 2.64 12.32
C TRP A 237 -1.42 3.16 13.50
N PRO A 238 -0.94 3.12 14.77
CA PRO A 238 -1.72 3.63 15.90
C PRO A 238 -2.12 5.10 15.76
N ALA A 239 -1.20 5.96 15.28
CA ALA A 239 -1.49 7.39 15.09
C ALA A 239 -2.51 7.63 13.97
N MET A 240 -2.45 6.83 12.90
CA MET A 240 -3.43 6.85 11.81
C MET A 240 -4.81 6.40 12.29
N TRP A 241 -4.89 5.28 13.02
CA TRP A 241 -6.12 4.81 13.64
C TRP A 241 -6.73 5.84 14.59
N ASP A 242 -5.92 6.45 15.46
CA ASP A 242 -6.38 7.48 16.39
C ASP A 242 -6.94 8.71 15.66
N ALA A 243 -6.34 9.11 14.54
CA ALA A 243 -6.85 10.18 13.70
C ALA A 243 -8.23 9.85 13.11
N ILE A 244 -8.40 8.63 12.59
CA ILE A 244 -9.66 8.12 12.03
C ILE A 244 -10.73 8.07 13.13
N ALA A 245 -10.44 7.41 14.25
CA ALA A 245 -11.36 7.27 15.38
C ALA A 245 -11.77 8.64 15.95
N ALA A 246 -10.84 9.59 16.00
CA ALA A 246 -11.13 10.96 16.42
C ALA A 246 -12.01 11.70 15.41
N ALA A 247 -11.83 11.49 14.11
CA ALA A 247 -12.68 12.09 13.07
C ALA A 247 -14.10 11.54 13.15
N TYR A 248 -14.25 10.22 13.27
CA TYR A 248 -15.51 9.54 13.58
C TYR A 248 -16.24 10.18 14.76
N LYS A 249 -15.57 10.29 15.90
CA LYS A 249 -16.17 10.88 17.11
C LYS A 249 -16.63 12.33 16.93
N ARG A 250 -16.00 13.10 16.03
CA ARG A 250 -16.35 14.50 15.78
C ARG A 250 -17.50 14.66 14.80
N ARG A 251 -17.55 13.84 13.74
CA ARG A 251 -18.49 14.01 12.62
C ARG A 251 -19.68 13.08 12.68
N CYS A 252 -19.51 11.95 13.34
CA CYS A 252 -20.46 10.86 13.45
C CYS A 252 -20.51 10.40 14.92
N TRP A 253 -20.45 9.09 15.16
CA TRP A 253 -20.29 8.48 16.47
C TRP A 253 -18.93 7.77 16.60
N THR A 254 -18.75 6.91 17.60
CA THR A 254 -17.54 6.09 17.69
C THR A 254 -17.45 5.07 16.53
N VAL A 255 -16.25 4.85 16.00
CA VAL A 255 -15.95 3.85 14.95
C VAL A 255 -16.41 2.43 15.33
N TYR A 256 -16.49 2.12 16.62
CA TYR A 256 -16.83 0.78 17.13
C TYR A 256 -18.29 0.36 16.97
N ILE A 257 -19.20 1.26 16.58
CA ILE A 257 -20.61 0.88 16.37
C ILE A 257 -20.96 0.63 14.91
N TYR A 258 -20.05 0.93 13.98
CA TYR A 258 -20.27 0.78 12.54
C TYR A 258 -19.69 -0.56 12.07
N PRO A 259 -20.52 -1.52 11.60
CA PRO A 259 -20.02 -2.81 11.11
C PRO A 259 -19.25 -2.72 9.79
N SER A 260 -19.50 -1.65 9.03
CA SER A 260 -18.76 -1.30 7.83
C SER A 260 -18.33 0.16 7.94
N ASP A 261 -17.18 0.48 7.36
CA ASP A 261 -16.65 1.83 7.37
C ASP A 261 -17.64 2.80 6.74
N SER A 262 -17.95 3.85 7.50
CA SER A 262 -18.69 5.01 7.05
C SER A 262 -17.68 6.08 6.64
N GLN A 263 -17.13 5.95 5.42
CA GLN A 263 -16.04 6.77 4.89
C GLN A 263 -16.25 8.28 5.11
N GLY A 264 -17.48 8.78 4.92
CA GLY A 264 -17.83 10.20 5.14
C GLY A 264 -17.57 10.72 6.58
N CYS A 265 -17.41 9.83 7.56
CA CYS A 265 -17.09 10.20 8.94
C CYS A 265 -15.64 10.64 9.15
N TRP A 266 -14.74 10.32 8.24
CA TRP A 266 -13.31 10.63 8.37
C TRP A 266 -12.66 11.12 7.07
N ASP A 267 -13.23 10.82 5.91
CA ASP A 267 -12.74 11.31 4.62
C ASP A 267 -12.68 12.85 4.58
N GLY A 268 -11.61 13.40 4.02
CA GLY A 268 -11.37 14.85 4.03
C GLY A 268 -11.01 15.42 5.40
N ASP A 269 -10.80 14.61 6.44
CA ASP A 269 -10.28 15.11 7.70
C ASP A 269 -8.79 15.42 7.63
N ALA A 270 -8.45 16.68 7.92
CA ALA A 270 -7.08 17.17 7.79
C ALA A 270 -6.06 16.39 8.63
N ARG A 271 -6.47 15.78 9.76
CA ARG A 271 -5.57 14.95 10.57
C ARG A 271 -5.34 13.58 9.93
N VAL A 272 -6.40 12.97 9.40
CA VAL A 272 -6.30 11.69 8.69
C VAL A 272 -5.48 11.85 7.40
N ASP A 273 -5.78 12.90 6.62
CA ASP A 273 -4.98 13.26 5.46
C ASP A 273 -3.51 13.54 5.83
N GLY A 274 -3.29 14.13 7.00
CA GLY A 274 -1.97 14.38 7.55
C GLY A 274 -1.19 13.09 7.81
N THR A 275 -1.82 12.08 8.42
CA THR A 275 -1.18 10.77 8.67
C THR A 275 -0.92 10.03 7.36
N ILE A 276 -1.88 10.01 6.43
CA ILE A 276 -1.71 9.40 5.11
C ILE A 276 -0.54 10.03 4.35
N ARG A 277 -0.49 11.36 4.25
CA ARG A 277 0.62 12.06 3.58
C ARG A 277 1.96 11.86 4.30
N GLY A 278 1.95 11.67 5.62
CA GLY A 278 3.12 11.30 6.40
C GLY A 278 3.69 9.96 5.95
N SER A 279 2.84 8.91 5.90
CA SER A 279 3.21 7.57 5.42
C SER A 279 3.68 7.58 3.97
N LEU A 280 3.02 8.34 3.09
CA LEU A 280 3.45 8.48 1.69
C LEU A 280 4.83 9.14 1.54
N ARG A 281 5.19 10.09 2.41
CA ARG A 281 6.54 10.69 2.40
C ARG A 281 7.60 9.67 2.82
N THR A 282 7.32 8.88 3.86
CA THR A 282 8.25 7.82 4.28
C THR A 282 8.37 6.72 3.22
N ALA A 283 7.27 6.37 2.56
CA ALA A 283 7.25 5.37 1.49
C ALA A 283 8.16 5.75 0.30
N GLN A 284 8.15 7.02 -0.13
CA GLN A 284 9.00 7.51 -1.22
C GLN A 284 10.50 7.34 -0.90
N VAL A 285 10.91 7.71 0.32
CA VAL A 285 12.31 7.63 0.76
C VAL A 285 12.73 6.16 0.89
N ALA A 286 11.94 5.36 1.60
CA ALA A 286 12.22 3.94 1.80
C ALA A 286 12.28 3.18 0.47
N THR A 287 11.41 3.51 -0.49
CA THR A 287 11.42 2.88 -1.83
C THR A 287 12.69 3.25 -2.61
N ALA A 288 13.14 4.50 -2.52
CA ALA A 288 14.40 4.91 -3.12
C ALA A 288 15.60 4.19 -2.49
N GLU A 289 15.64 4.08 -1.17
CA GLU A 289 16.68 3.35 -0.44
C GLU A 289 16.69 1.86 -0.80
N PHE A 290 15.51 1.23 -0.85
CA PHE A 290 15.35 -0.16 -1.27
C PHE A 290 15.88 -0.39 -2.68
N VAL A 291 15.45 0.40 -3.68
CA VAL A 291 15.93 0.29 -5.06
C VAL A 291 17.46 0.43 -5.13
N ALA A 292 18.03 1.41 -4.42
CA ALA A 292 19.47 1.61 -4.39
C ALA A 292 20.22 0.43 -3.73
N SER A 293 19.62 -0.19 -2.70
CA SER A 293 20.20 -1.31 -1.97
C SER A 293 20.30 -2.62 -2.77
N ILE A 294 19.43 -2.82 -3.78
CA ILE A 294 19.43 -4.04 -4.62
C ILE A 294 20.77 -4.21 -5.36
N GLY A 295 21.39 -3.08 -5.73
CA GLY A 295 22.64 -3.07 -6.49
C GLY A 295 22.45 -3.60 -7.91
N LEU A 296 21.51 -2.98 -8.64
CA LEU A 296 21.19 -3.32 -10.02
C LEU A 296 22.43 -3.15 -10.94
N PRO A 297 22.66 -4.07 -11.90
CA PRO A 297 23.80 -3.98 -12.80
C PRO A 297 23.64 -2.83 -13.79
N ALA A 298 24.74 -2.44 -14.45
CA ALA A 298 24.65 -1.56 -15.61
C ALA A 298 24.28 -2.40 -16.84
N LEU A 299 23.28 -1.96 -17.59
CA LEU A 299 22.92 -2.51 -18.89
C LEU A 299 23.69 -1.81 -20.03
#